data_AF-A0A6I7TMA1-F1
#
_entry.id   AF-A0A6I7TMA1-F1
#
_cell.length_a   1.000
_cell.length_b   1.000
_cell.length_c   1.000
_cell.angle_alpha   90.00
_cell.angle_beta   90.00
_cell.angle_gamma   90.00
#
_symmetry.space_group_name_H-M   'P 1'
#
loop_
_entity.id
_entity.type
_entity.pdbx_description
1 polymer ?
#
loop_
_entity_poly.entity_id
_entity_poly.type
_entity_poly.pdbx_seq_one_letter_code
_entity_poly.pdbx_strand_id
1 'polypeptide(L)' 'MKVYMVTPNAETDGWFLKLEDTAPVELYDTRTEAVEKGEEMAKENRPAKLVIYDRQDNKEDERSY' A
#
# COMPACT_ATOMS: atom_id res chain seq x y z
N MET A 1 -15.40 -0.32 -3.14
CA MET A 1 -14.26 0.59 -3.38
C MET A 1 -13.03 -0.12 -2.87
N LYS A 2 -12.02 -0.33 -3.70
CA LYS A 2 -10.83 -1.08 -3.28
C LYS A 2 -9.92 -0.18 -2.45
N VAL A 3 -9.41 -0.67 -1.31
CA VAL A 3 -8.52 0.10 -0.45
C VAL A 3 -7.18 -0.62 -0.35
N TYR A 4 -6.18 -0.07 -1.04
CA TYR A 4 -4.80 -0.50 -0.98
C TYR A 4 -4.09 0.18 0.18
N MET A 5 -3.28 -0.56 0.91
CA MET A 5 -2.54 -0.09 2.09
C MET A 5 -1.07 -0.48 1.93
N VAL A 6 -0.19 0.52 2.02
CA VAL A 6 1.26 0.34 2.04
C VAL A 6 1.74 0.47 3.47
N THR A 7 2.11 -0.64 4.10
CA THR A 7 2.56 -0.71 5.50
C THR A 7 4.00 -1.20 5.59
N PRO A 8 4.83 -0.68 6.50
CA PRO A 8 6.17 -1.22 6.71
C PRO A 8 6.11 -2.66 7.22
N ASN A 9 7.14 -3.45 6.92
CA ASN A 9 7.37 -4.73 7.58
C ASN A 9 8.05 -4.47 8.94
N ALA A 10 7.52 -5.07 10.01
CA ALA A 10 8.08 -4.94 11.35
C ALA A 10 9.32 -5.82 11.58
N GLU A 11 9.47 -6.89 10.79
CA GLU A 11 10.54 -7.89 10.94
C GLU A 11 11.70 -7.65 9.96
N THR A 12 11.46 -6.99 8.83
CA THR A 12 12.45 -6.71 7.79
C THR A 12 12.33 -5.28 7.26
N ASP A 13 13.33 -4.79 6.53
CA ASP A 13 13.29 -3.45 5.92
C ASP A 13 12.34 -3.32 4.71
N GLY A 14 11.44 -4.30 4.52
CA GLY A 14 10.50 -4.35 3.40
C GLY A 14 9.16 -3.63 3.65
N TRP A 15 8.35 -3.57 2.60
CA TRP A 15 7.08 -2.84 2.56
C TRP A 15 5.97 -3.72 1.99
N PHE A 16 4.89 -3.84 2.74
CA PHE A 16 3.73 -4.62 2.35
C PHE A 16 2.70 -3.76 1.62
N LEU A 17 2.27 -4.21 0.46
CA LEU A 17 1.06 -3.75 -0.21
C LEU A 17 -0.07 -4.74 0.06
N LYS A 18 -1.10 -4.29 0.77
CA LYS A 18 -2.27 -5.07 1.18
C LYS A 18 -3.52 -4.47 0.59
N LEU A 19 -4.53 -5.28 0.30
CA LEU A 19 -5.86 -4.81 -0.09
C LEU A 19 -6.85 -5.13 1.04
N GLU A 20 -7.56 -4.13 1.57
CA GLU A 20 -8.41 -4.24 2.79
C GLU A 20 -9.43 -5.39 2.73
N ASP A 21 -9.85 -5.77 1.53
CA ASP A 21 -10.96 -6.72 1.31
C ASP A 21 -10.49 -8.07 0.72
N THR A 22 -9.18 -8.29 0.54
CA THR A 22 -8.65 -9.56 0.01
C THR A 22 -7.20 -9.82 0.44
N ALA A 23 -6.77 -11.07 0.36
CA ALA A 23 -5.51 -11.54 0.93
C ALA A 23 -4.26 -11.51 0.02
N PRO A 24 -4.07 -10.65 -1.02
CA PRO A 24 -2.75 -10.48 -1.58
C PRO A 24 -1.97 -9.49 -0.71
N VAL A 25 -0.92 -10.01 -0.10
CA VAL A 25 0.15 -9.24 0.53
C VAL A 25 1.33 -9.32 -0.43
N GLU A 26 1.58 -8.28 -1.20
CA GLU A 26 2.83 -8.16 -1.95
C GLU A 26 3.88 -7.51 -1.07
N LEU A 27 5.07 -8.08 -1.01
CA LEU A 27 6.20 -7.53 -0.26
C LEU A 27 7.20 -6.95 -1.26
N TYR A 28 7.58 -5.70 -1.05
CA TYR A 28 8.59 -5.00 -1.81
C TYR A 28 9.77 -4.65 -0.90
N ASP A 29 10.96 -4.56 -1.47
CA ASP A 29 12.17 -4.18 -0.72
C ASP A 29 12.15 -2.70 -0.32
N THR A 30 11.55 -1.83 -1.13
CA THR A 30 11.51 -0.39 -0.86
C THR A 30 10.10 0.19 -0.79
N ARG A 31 9.95 1.27 -0.01
CA ARG A 31 8.69 2.04 0.11
C ARG A 31 8.22 2.52 -1.25
N THR A 32 9.15 3.05 -2.04
CA THR A 32 8.86 3.65 -3.34
C THR A 32 8.21 2.62 -4.25
N GLU A 33 8.77 1.41 -4.34
CA GLU A 33 8.21 0.34 -5.16
C GLU A 33 6.80 -0.06 -4.70
N ALA A 34 6.59 -0.20 -3.39
CA ALA A 34 5.27 -0.54 -2.85
C ALA A 34 4.22 0.55 -3.15
N VAL A 35 4.61 1.82 -3.04
CA VAL A 35 3.73 2.96 -3.34
C VAL A 35 3.43 3.04 -4.83
N GLU A 36 4.42 2.89 -5.69
CA GLU A 36 4.24 2.92 -7.15
C GLU A 36 3.29 1.80 -7.59
N LYS A 37 3.48 0.57 -7.08
CA LYS A 37 2.59 -0.54 -7.39
C LYS A 37 1.19 -0.37 -6.81
N GLY A 38 1.07 0.10 -5.57
CA GLY A 38 -0.22 0.43 -4.98
C GLY A 38 -0.98 1.51 -5.76
N GLU A 39 -0.27 2.50 -6.28
CA GLU A 39 -0.85 3.56 -7.12
C GLU A 39 -1.29 3.03 -8.50
N GLU A 40 -0.49 2.20 -9.15
CA GLU A 40 -0.83 1.50 -10.40
C GLU A 40 -2.13 0.70 -10.22
N MET A 41 -2.18 -0.17 -9.21
CA MET A 41 -3.34 -1.01 -8.94
C MET A 41 -4.59 -0.20 -8.55
N ALA A 42 -4.43 0.89 -7.78
CA ALA A 42 -5.55 1.76 -7.42
C ALA A 42 -6.12 2.49 -8.65
N LYS A 43 -5.25 2.98 -9.56
CA LYS A 43 -5.68 3.62 -10.80
C LYS A 43 -6.38 2.65 -11.76
N GLU A 44 -5.96 1.39 -11.80
CA GLU A 44 -6.60 0.38 -12.66
C GLU A 44 -7.94 -0.11 -12.10
N ASN A 45 -8.14 -0.06 -10.79
CA ASN A 45 -9.31 -0.65 -10.12
C ASN A 45 -10.31 0.38 -9.57
N ARG A 46 -10.44 1.53 -10.25
CA ARG A 46 -11.33 2.62 -9.81
C ARG A 46 -12.80 2.16 -9.68
N PRO A 47 -13.52 2.59 -8.63
CA PRO A 47 -13.08 3.50 -7.57
C PRO A 47 -12.20 2.79 -6.54
N ALA A 48 -11.04 3.39 -6.23
CA ALA A 48 -10.07 2.85 -5.30
C ALA A 48 -9.38 3.93 -4.45
N LYS A 49 -8.72 3.48 -3.39
CA LYS A 49 -7.94 4.32 -2.46
C LYS A 49 -6.60 3.67 -2.20
N LEU A 50 -5.57 4.49 -2.04
CA LEU A 50 -4.25 4.10 -1.58
C LEU A 50 -3.98 4.81 -0.25
N VAL A 51 -3.63 4.06 0.79
CA VAL A 51 -3.23 4.58 2.09
C VAL A 51 -1.78 4.21 2.32
N ILE A 52 -0.95 5.20 2.62
CA ILE A 52 0.48 5.03 2.81
C ILE A 52 0.79 5.27 4.28
N TYR A 53 1.41 4.29 4.91
CA TYR A 53 1.90 4.37 6.29
C TYR A 53 3.40 4.65 6.30
N ASP A 54 3.89 5.26 7.37
CA ASP A 54 5.32 5.40 7.66
C ASP A 54 5.84 4.15 8.42
N ARG A 55 7.17 4.02 8.59
CA ARG A 55 7.82 2.98 9.40
C ARG A 55 7.27 2.82 10.82
N GLN A 56 6.69 3.87 11.38
CA GLN A 56 6.04 3.83 12.69
C GLN A 56 4.58 3.34 12.66
N ASP A 57 4.10 2.80 11.54
CA ASP A 57 2.70 2.41 11.30
C ASP A 57 1.71 3.59 11.45
N ASN A 58 2.23 4.81 11.27
CA ASN A 58 1.42 6.03 11.27
C ASN A 58 0.98 6.33 9.85
N LYS A 59 -0.29 6.71 9.67
CA LYS A 59 -0.79 7.15 8.36
C LYS A 59 -0.06 8.42 7.93
N GLU A 60 0.71 8.31 6.86
CA GLU A 60 1.49 9.41 6.32
C GLU A 60 0.73 10.13 5.20
N ASP A 61 0.12 9.37 4.28
CA ASP A 61 -0.57 9.92 3.11
C ASP A 61 -1.79 9.08 2.72
N GLU A 62 -2.76 9.71 2.05
CA GLU A 62 -3.88 9.01 1.42
C GLU A 62 -4.24 9.60 0.07
N ARG A 63 -4.49 8.72 -0.90
CA ARG A 63 -4.82 9.10 -2.27
C ARG A 63 -6.06 8.35 -2.72
N SER A 64 -6.94 9.05 -3.44
CA SER A 64 -8.18 8.49 -3.98
C SER A 64 -8.11 8.53 -5.50
N TYR A 65 -8.51 7.43 -6.15
CA TYR A 65 -8.45 7.25 -7.61
C TYR A 65 -9.80 6.81 -8.16
#